data_AF-A0A0Q6UK12-F1
#
_entry.id   AF-A0A0Q6UK12-F1
#
_cell.length_a   1.000
_cell.length_b   1.000
_cell.length_c   1.000
_cell.angle_alpha   90.00
_cell.angle_beta   90.00
_cell.angle_gamma   90.00
#
_symmetry.space_group_name_H-M   'P 1'
#
loop_
_entity.id
_entity.type
_entity.pdbx_description
1 polymer ?
#
loop_
_entity_poly.entity_id
_entity_poly.type
_entity_poly.pdbx_seq_one_letter_code
_entity_poly.pdbx_strand_id
1 'polypeptide(L)'
;MDPDDMDDLVVDVAYETHGLRATYQPSSGDAVPDILLVMHQPPADQVRTAGFDLSQGLSVAENYLTMLVRSSQVEAPAEDETITFVGGRLGGKVFRIGEAPTDHDMQGREWRLKLQKLS
;
A
#
# COMPACT_ATOMS: atom_id res chain seq x y z
N MET A 1 -7.05 28.60 -4.68
CA MET A 1 -6.60 27.20 -4.73
C MET A 1 -6.22 26.90 -3.31
N ASP A 2 -6.99 26.05 -2.64
CA ASP A 2 -6.79 25.74 -1.23
C ASP A 2 -5.57 24.79 -1.10
N PRO A 3 -4.78 24.90 -0.02
CA PRO A 3 -3.59 24.07 0.17
C PRO A 3 -3.92 22.58 0.25
N ASP A 4 -5.10 22.23 0.77
CA ASP A 4 -5.56 20.84 0.86
C ASP A 4 -5.86 20.25 -0.54
N ASP A 5 -6.37 21.06 -1.47
CA ASP A 5 -6.62 20.63 -2.86
C ASP A 5 -5.32 20.26 -3.61
N MET A 6 -4.21 20.92 -3.25
CA MET A 6 -2.90 20.65 -3.84
C MET A 6 -2.32 19.33 -3.31
N ASP A 7 -2.52 19.04 -2.03
CA ASP A 7 -2.12 17.77 -1.43
C ASP A 7 -2.91 16.60 -2.06
N ASP A 8 -4.21 16.76 -2.25
CA ASP A 8 -5.06 15.77 -2.93
C ASP A 8 -4.56 15.49 -4.36
N LEU A 9 -4.23 16.53 -5.11
CA LEU A 9 -3.71 16.39 -6.47
C LEU A 9 -2.36 15.64 -6.52
N VAL A 10 -1.45 15.91 -5.57
CA VAL A 10 -0.15 15.25 -5.50
C VAL A 10 -0.29 13.76 -5.16
N VAL A 11 -1.20 13.43 -4.24
CA VAL A 11 -1.52 12.03 -3.90
C VAL A 11 -2.05 11.31 -5.15
N ASP A 12 -3.04 11.88 -5.84
CA ASP A 12 -3.62 11.27 -7.04
C ASP A 12 -2.58 10.98 -8.12
N VAL A 13 -1.70 11.95 -8.41
CA VAL A 13 -0.60 11.79 -9.37
C VAL A 13 0.38 10.69 -8.95
N ALA A 14 0.70 10.58 -7.65
CA ALA A 14 1.58 9.54 -7.16
C ALA A 14 1.00 8.13 -7.38
N TYR A 15 -0.29 7.94 -7.11
CA TYR A 15 -0.98 6.68 -7.38
C TYR A 15 -1.05 6.35 -8.86
N GLU A 16 -1.33 7.33 -9.72
CA GLU A 16 -1.39 7.10 -11.17
C GLU A 16 -0.02 6.79 -11.77
N THR A 17 1.04 7.43 -11.27
CA THR A 17 2.39 7.33 -11.85
C THR A 17 3.19 6.16 -11.28
N HIS A 18 3.02 5.85 -10.00
CA HIS A 18 3.83 4.86 -9.26
C HIS A 18 3.02 3.72 -8.64
N GLY A 19 1.69 3.76 -8.74
CA GLY A 19 0.81 2.73 -8.21
C GLY A 19 0.96 1.40 -8.93
N LEU A 20 0.90 0.33 -8.14
CA LEU A 20 0.80 -1.04 -8.61
C LEU A 20 -0.68 -1.46 -8.60
N ARG A 21 -1.15 -2.00 -9.72
CA ARG A 21 -2.51 -2.53 -9.81
C ARG A 21 -2.65 -3.85 -9.07
N ALA A 22 -3.72 -3.98 -8.30
CA ALA A 22 -4.08 -5.21 -7.62
C ALA A 22 -5.59 -5.41 -7.58
N THR A 23 -5.99 -6.62 -7.20
CA THR A 23 -7.33 -6.96 -6.76
C THR A 23 -7.30 -7.15 -5.26
N TYR A 24 -8.16 -6.44 -4.55
CA TYR A 24 -8.41 -6.67 -3.14
C TYR A 24 -9.57 -7.63 -2.97
N GLN A 25 -9.37 -8.64 -2.14
CA GLN A 25 -10.37 -9.65 -1.83
C GLN A 25 -10.74 -9.51 -0.35
N PRO A 26 -11.88 -8.87 -0.03
CA PRO A 26 -12.37 -8.81 1.33
C PRO A 26 -12.82 -10.19 1.79
N SER A 27 -12.82 -10.37 3.10
CA SER A 27 -13.32 -11.58 3.77
C SER A 27 -14.84 -11.72 3.65
N SER A 28 -15.55 -10.58 3.60
CA SER A 28 -16.98 -10.49 3.36
C SER A 28 -17.24 -9.59 2.15
N GLY A 29 -17.71 -10.17 1.05
CA GLY A 29 -18.13 -9.43 -0.14
C GLY A 29 -17.40 -9.81 -1.41
N ASP A 30 -17.69 -9.06 -2.46
CA ASP A 30 -17.09 -9.27 -3.77
C ASP A 30 -15.69 -8.67 -3.84
N ALA A 31 -14.84 -9.27 -4.69
CA ALA A 31 -13.51 -8.74 -4.96
C ALA A 31 -13.61 -7.32 -5.54
N VAL A 32 -12.71 -6.43 -5.10
CA VAL A 32 -12.54 -5.08 -5.63
C VAL A 32 -11.36 -5.09 -6.61
N PRO A 33 -11.61 -5.12 -7.93
CA PRO A 33 -10.56 -5.12 -8.93
C PRO A 33 -9.95 -3.73 -9.13
N ASP A 34 -8.79 -3.68 -9.80
CA ASP A 34 -8.14 -2.45 -10.27
C ASP A 34 -7.85 -1.40 -9.18
N ILE A 35 -7.65 -1.83 -7.93
CA ILE A 35 -7.15 -0.95 -6.89
C ILE A 35 -5.70 -0.54 -7.17
N LEU A 36 -5.33 0.67 -6.78
CA LEU A 36 -3.95 1.16 -6.91
C LEU A 36 -3.29 1.12 -5.54
N LEU A 37 -2.09 0.55 -5.49
CA LEU A 37 -1.27 0.47 -4.29
C LEU A 37 0.08 1.14 -4.52
N VAL A 38 0.44 2.12 -3.71
CA VAL A 38 1.77 2.74 -3.77
C VAL A 38 2.64 2.15 -2.67
N MET A 39 3.91 1.91 -2.98
CA MET A 39 4.86 1.42 -1.98
C MET A 39 5.14 2.54 -0.97
N HIS A 40 4.84 2.31 0.30
CA HIS A 40 5.15 3.25 1.37
C HIS A 40 6.64 3.13 1.71
N GLN A 41 7.46 4.02 1.16
CA GLN A 41 8.84 4.17 1.63
C GLN A 41 8.85 5.13 2.81
N PRO A 42 9.37 4.74 3.99
CA PRO A 42 9.59 5.70 5.06
C PRO A 42 10.56 6.80 4.55
N PRO A 43 10.39 8.06 4.99
CA PRO A 43 11.29 9.14 4.61
C PRO A 43 12.75 8.76 4.87
N ALA A 44 13.67 9.17 4.00
CA ALA A 44 15.08 8.80 4.05
C ALA A 44 15.77 9.14 5.40
N ASP A 45 15.23 10.08 6.17
CA ASP A 45 15.74 10.42 7.51
C ASP A 45 15.29 9.44 8.62
N GLN A 46 14.20 8.69 8.41
CA GLN A 46 13.76 7.59 9.31
C GLN A 46 14.32 6.22 8.91
N VAL A 47 14.88 6.09 7.70
CA VAL A 47 15.51 4.88 7.18
C VAL A 47 16.69 4.41 8.07
N ARG A 48 17.43 5.34 8.69
CA ARG A 48 18.61 5.01 9.52
C ARG A 48 18.28 4.37 10.87
N THR A 49 17.09 4.62 11.42
CA THR A 49 16.65 4.01 12.69
C THR A 49 15.91 2.70 12.48
N ALA A 50 15.39 2.43 11.28
CA ALA A 50 14.63 1.22 10.95
C ALA A 50 15.42 0.14 10.16
N GLY A 51 16.72 0.31 9.95
CA GLY A 51 17.56 -0.72 9.29
C GLY A 51 17.33 -0.87 7.78
N PHE A 52 16.90 0.19 7.09
CA PHE A 52 16.74 0.18 5.63
C PHE A 52 18.05 0.63 4.94
N ASP A 53 18.46 -0.05 3.86
CA ASP A 53 19.63 0.29 3.05
C ASP A 53 19.21 0.57 1.60
N LEU A 54 19.49 1.79 1.12
CA LEU A 54 19.16 2.26 -0.24
C LEU A 54 20.16 1.78 -1.30
N SER A 55 21.30 1.21 -0.91
CA SER A 55 22.35 0.74 -1.83
C SER A 55 22.14 -0.69 -2.33
N GLN A 56 21.20 -1.45 -1.75
CA GLN A 56 21.03 -2.88 -2.05
C GLN A 56 19.64 -3.27 -2.62
N GLY A 57 18.74 -2.30 -2.83
CA GLY A 57 17.32 -2.61 -3.05
C GLY A 57 16.64 -3.03 -1.74
N LEU A 58 15.36 -3.46 -1.81
CA LEU A 58 14.59 -3.98 -0.67
C LEU A 58 15.49 -4.86 0.21
N SER A 59 15.91 -4.34 1.36
CA SER A 59 16.58 -5.16 2.37
C SER A 59 15.57 -6.22 2.78
N VAL A 60 15.86 -7.46 2.43
CA VAL A 60 15.06 -8.68 2.62
C VAL A 60 15.04 -9.08 4.12
N ALA A 61 15.03 -8.09 5.02
CA ALA A 61 15.01 -8.29 6.46
C ALA A 61 13.58 -8.53 6.98
N GLU A 62 12.55 -8.14 6.23
CA GLU A 62 11.16 -8.29 6.67
C GLU A 62 10.32 -9.01 5.60
N ASN A 63 9.58 -10.04 6.00
CA ASN A 63 8.62 -10.79 5.16
C ASN A 63 7.39 -9.95 4.74
N TYR A 64 7.48 -8.63 4.84
CA TYR A 64 6.38 -7.70 4.72
C TYR A 64 6.69 -6.56 3.75
N LEU A 65 5.69 -6.18 2.95
CA LEU A 65 5.69 -4.96 2.15
C LEU A 65 4.72 -3.97 2.78
N THR A 66 5.14 -2.75 3.05
CA THR A 66 4.22 -1.68 3.46
C THR A 66 3.73 -0.94 2.23
N MET A 67 2.41 -0.88 2.05
CA MET A 67 1.74 -0.23 0.91
C MET A 67 0.70 0.75 1.41
N LEU A 68 0.34 1.71 0.56
CA LEU A 68 -0.80 2.61 0.75
C LEU A 68 -1.89 2.30 -0.27
N VAL A 69 -3.15 2.29 0.16
CA VAL A 69 -4.34 2.27 -0.72
C VAL A 69 -5.25 3.43 -0.37
N ARG A 70 -5.95 3.99 -1.37
CA ARG A 70 -6.91 5.07 -1.11
C ARG A 70 -8.17 4.53 -0.44
N SER A 71 -8.66 5.26 0.56
CA SER A 71 -9.92 4.96 1.26
C SER A 71 -11.13 5.02 0.33
N SER A 72 -11.05 5.83 -0.74
CA SER A 72 -12.08 5.89 -1.78
C SER A 72 -12.17 4.62 -2.64
N GLN A 73 -11.13 3.78 -2.65
CA GLN A 73 -11.13 2.48 -3.33
C GLN A 73 -11.42 1.34 -2.37
N VAL A 74 -10.95 1.44 -1.12
CA VAL A 74 -11.11 0.42 -0.08
C VAL A 74 -11.44 1.12 1.23
N GLU A 75 -12.71 1.06 1.64
CA GLU A 75 -13.22 1.89 2.75
C GLU A 75 -12.69 1.45 4.12
N ALA A 76 -12.57 0.15 4.39
CA ALA A 76 -12.14 -0.38 5.67
C ALA A 76 -11.46 -1.75 5.49
N PRO A 77 -10.19 -1.78 5.02
CA PRO A 77 -9.47 -3.03 4.88
C PRO A 77 -9.24 -3.67 6.26
N ALA A 78 -9.23 -5.00 6.31
CA ALA A 78 -9.06 -5.77 7.53
C ALA A 78 -7.84 -6.69 7.48
N GLU A 79 -7.39 -7.10 8.66
CA GLU A 79 -6.41 -8.18 8.82
C GLU A 79 -6.91 -9.47 8.14
N ASP A 80 -5.97 -10.30 7.68
CA ASP A 80 -6.20 -11.57 6.98
C ASP A 80 -6.81 -11.49 5.58
N GLU A 81 -7.25 -10.33 5.13
CA GLU A 81 -7.73 -10.13 3.76
C GLU A 81 -6.58 -10.13 2.76
N THR A 82 -6.90 -10.40 1.49
CA THR A 82 -5.87 -10.69 0.50
C THR A 82 -5.80 -9.67 -0.63
N ILE A 83 -4.58 -9.46 -1.11
CA ILE A 83 -4.23 -8.57 -2.21
C ILE A 83 -3.53 -9.41 -3.27
N THR A 84 -4.05 -9.39 -4.49
CA THR A 84 -3.45 -10.08 -5.64
C THR A 84 -3.00 -9.06 -6.67
N PHE A 85 -1.69 -8.94 -6.92
CA PHE A 85 -1.18 -7.99 -7.90
C PHE A 85 -1.45 -8.48 -9.33
N VAL A 86 -1.83 -7.56 -10.22
CA VAL A 86 -2.25 -7.91 -11.60
C VAL A 86 -1.08 -7.86 -12.59
N GLY A 87 0.01 -7.14 -12.28
CA GLY A 87 1.12 -6.93 -13.22
C GLY A 87 2.48 -6.65 -12.59
N GLY A 88 3.49 -6.46 -13.46
CA GLY A 88 4.87 -6.20 -13.05
C GLY A 88 5.54 -7.38 -12.35
N ARG A 89 6.57 -7.11 -11.54
CA ARG A 89 7.34 -8.13 -10.79
C ARG A 89 6.54 -8.85 -9.71
N LEU A 90 5.37 -8.33 -9.35
CA LEU A 90 4.47 -8.91 -8.36
C LEU A 90 3.24 -9.57 -8.98
N GLY A 91 3.05 -9.50 -10.30
CA GLY A 91 1.88 -10.04 -10.98
C GLY A 91 1.61 -11.51 -10.65
N GLY A 92 0.37 -11.82 -10.30
CA GLY A 92 -0.10 -13.14 -9.88
C GLY A 92 0.27 -13.54 -8.45
N LYS A 93 1.05 -12.74 -7.71
CA LYS A 93 1.38 -13.03 -6.31
C LYS A 93 0.27 -12.56 -5.39
N VAL A 94 -0.07 -13.42 -4.44
CA VAL A 94 -1.06 -13.16 -3.40
C VAL A 94 -0.34 -12.80 -2.10
N PHE A 95 -0.79 -11.72 -1.49
CA PHE A 95 -0.35 -11.25 -0.19
C PHE A 95 -1.54 -11.22 0.75
N ARG A 96 -1.26 -11.41 2.05
CA ARG A 96 -2.22 -11.25 3.13
C ARG A 96 -1.94 -9.94 3.86
N ILE A 97 -2.97 -9.22 4.28
CA ILE A 97 -2.81 -8.13 5.24
C ILE A 97 -2.47 -8.77 6.60
N GLY A 98 -1.22 -8.62 7.02
CA GLY A 98 -0.67 -9.37 8.16
C GLY A 98 -0.91 -8.73 9.52
N GLU A 99 -1.32 -7.46 9.55
CA GLU A 99 -1.66 -6.69 10.75
C GLU A 99 -2.83 -5.75 10.41
N ALA A 100 -3.62 -5.38 11.41
CA ALA A 100 -4.70 -4.41 11.25
C ALA A 100 -4.23 -3.13 10.51
N PRO A 101 -4.89 -2.73 9.40
CA PRO A 101 -4.59 -1.49 8.70
C PRO A 101 -4.66 -0.27 9.60
N THR A 102 -3.83 0.73 9.31
CA THR A 102 -3.80 2.00 10.04
C THR A 102 -4.09 3.15 9.10
N ASP A 103 -4.85 4.14 9.57
CA ASP A 103 -5.03 5.40 8.83
C ASP A 103 -3.66 6.04 8.62
N HIS A 104 -3.29 6.28 7.37
CA HIS A 104 -1.98 6.85 7.06
C HIS A 104 -1.94 8.35 7.38
N ASP A 105 -3.02 9.07 7.07
CA ASP A 105 -3.16 10.49 7.36
C ASP A 105 -4.32 10.74 8.34
N MET A 106 -4.19 11.80 9.14
CA MET A 106 -5.24 12.22 10.10
C MET A 106 -6.54 12.67 9.39
N GLN A 107 -6.56 12.62 8.05
CA GLN A 107 -7.66 13.01 7.19
C GLN A 107 -8.42 11.79 6.64
N GLY A 108 -7.94 10.57 6.87
CA GLY A 108 -8.59 9.32 6.47
C GLY A 108 -8.60 9.06 4.96
N ARG A 109 -7.67 9.65 4.19
CA ARG A 109 -7.62 9.51 2.72
C ARG A 109 -6.95 8.22 2.27
N GLU A 110 -6.06 7.67 3.09
CA GLU A 110 -5.25 6.51 2.74
C GLU A 110 -5.14 5.51 3.90
N TRP A 111 -5.23 4.22 3.56
CA TRP A 111 -4.93 3.12 4.47
C TRP A 111 -3.50 2.63 4.26
N ARG A 112 -2.76 2.51 5.36
CA ARG A 112 -1.47 1.83 5.39
C ARG A 112 -1.67 0.34 5.65
N LEU A 113 -1.22 -0.47 4.70
CA LEU A 113 -1.32 -1.93 4.73
C LEU A 113 0.07 -2.55 4.92
N LYS A 114 0.17 -3.52 5.83
CA LYS A 114 1.36 -4.37 5.97
C LYS A 114 1.10 -5.73 5.33
N LEU A 115 1.61 -5.92 4.12
CA LEU A 115 1.35 -7.09 3.29
C LEU A 115 2.38 -8.19 3.53
N GLN A 116 1.96 -9.33 4.04
CA GLN A 116 2.77 -10.53 4.18
C GLN A 116 2.69 -11.39 2.92
N LYS A 117 3.85 -11.81 2.42
CA LYS A 117 3.92 -12.75 1.30
C LYS A 117 3.43 -14.12 1.74
N LEU A 118 2.46 -14.70 1.02
CA LEU A 118 1.95 -16.05 1.29
C LEU A 118 2.74 -17.17 0.61
N SER A 119 3.53 -16.86 -0.43
CA SER A 119 4.47 -17.80 -1.09
C SER A 119 5.47 -17.10 -2.00
#